data_AF-W4J465-F1
#
_entry.id   AF-W4J465-F1
#
_cell.length_a   1.000
_cell.length_b   1.000
_cell.length_c   1.000
_cell.angle_alpha   90.00
_cell.angle_beta   90.00
_cell.angle_gamma   90.00
#
_symmetry.space_group_name_H-M   'P 1'
#
loop_
_entity.id
_entity.type
_entity.pdbx_description
1 polymer ?
#
loop_
_entity_poly.entity_id
_entity_poly.type
_entity_poly.pdbx_seq_one_letter_code
_entity_poly.pdbx_strand_id
1 'polypeptide(L)'
;MKCTFIYRRRILYVIKLHRPSETIIVKVTDNNNSIMYKLDKNDNMKKIEELNSLFLMWGTSENPNEPFPLKMNKITDKGTIDQKMKKTK
;
A
#
# COMPACT_ATOMS: atom_id res chain seq x y z
N MET A 1 -13.64 8.85 12.26
CA MET A 1 -12.80 8.03 11.36
C MET A 1 -11.62 8.89 10.93
N LYS A 2 -10.37 8.43 11.07
CA LYS A 2 -9.19 9.17 10.60
C LYS A 2 -8.73 8.55 9.27
N CYS A 3 -8.62 9.39 8.24
CA CYS A 3 -8.12 9.00 6.92
C CYS A 3 -6.97 9.93 6.55
N THR A 4 -5.87 9.36 6.07
CA THR A 4 -4.72 10.12 5.56
C THR A 4 -4.64 9.91 4.05
N PHE A 5 -4.43 11.00 3.32
CA PHE A 5 -4.33 11.00 1.87
C PHE A 5 -2.99 11.61 1.44
N ILE A 6 -2.28 10.92 0.56
CA ILE A 6 -1.06 11.43 -0.08
C ILE A 6 -1.27 11.37 -1.59
N TYR A 7 -0.98 12.48 -2.26
CA TYR A 7 -1.19 12.66 -3.69
C TYR A 7 0.15 12.91 -4.39
N ARG A 8 0.42 12.16 -5.47
CA ARG A 8 1.49 12.51 -6.43
C ARG A 8 1.04 12.18 -7.85
N ARG A 9 1.11 13.18 -8.74
CA ARG A 9 0.58 13.13 -10.13
C ARG A 9 -0.89 12.70 -10.18
N ARG A 10 -1.16 11.40 -10.34
CA ARG A 10 -2.49 10.77 -10.40
C ARG A 10 -2.67 9.61 -9.43
N ILE A 11 -1.63 9.29 -8.64
CA ILE A 11 -1.67 8.22 -7.64
C ILE A 11 -2.14 8.81 -6.31
N LEU A 12 -3.17 8.18 -5.76
CA LEU A 12 -3.74 8.45 -4.45
C LEU A 12 -3.47 7.28 -3.52
N TYR A 13 -2.77 7.57 -2.42
CA TYR A 13 -2.58 6.67 -1.29
C TYR A 13 -3.56 7.00 -0.17
N VAL A 14 -4.32 6.01 0.30
CA VAL A 14 -5.34 6.15 1.34
C VAL A 14 -5.08 5.14 2.44
N ILE A 15 -4.99 5.62 3.68
CA ILE A 15 -5.08 4.80 4.89
C ILE A 15 -6.35 5.16 5.65
N LYS A 16 -7.07 4.14 6.11
CA LYS A 16 -8.28 4.29 6.91
C LYS A 16 -8.33 3.27 8.05
N LEU A 17 -8.47 3.75 9.28
CA LEU A 17 -8.71 2.91 10.45
C LEU A 17 -10.21 2.81 10.73
N HIS A 18 -10.74 1.59 10.69
CA HIS A 18 -12.08 1.27 11.13
C HIS A 18 -12.05 0.84 12.61
N ARG A 19 -12.31 1.79 13.52
CA ARG A 19 -12.20 1.56 14.97
C ARG A 19 -13.05 0.39 15.50
N PRO A 20 -14.33 0.22 15.09
CA PRO A 20 -15.15 -0.86 15.68
C PRO A 20 -14.60 -2.26 15.46
N SER A 21 -13.87 -2.49 14.36
CA SER A 21 -13.28 -3.80 14.04
C SER A 21 -11.76 -3.79 14.10
N GLU A 22 -11.15 -2.72 14.62
CA GLU A 22 -9.69 -2.48 14.66
C GLU A 22 -8.98 -2.88 13.35
N THR A 23 -9.63 -2.63 12.22
CA THR A 23 -9.13 -3.01 10.89
C THR A 23 -8.55 -1.80 10.19
N ILE A 24 -7.39 -1.98 9.55
CA ILE A 24 -6.77 -0.98 8.71
C ILE A 24 -7.01 -1.31 7.23
N ILE A 25 -7.47 -0.32 6.49
CA ILE A 25 -7.66 -0.40 5.04
C ILE A 25 -6.59 0.48 4.41
N VAL A 26 -5.74 -0.12 3.58
CA VAL A 26 -4.73 0.57 2.77
C VAL A 26 -5.16 0.47 1.31
N LYS A 27 -5.26 1.59 0.60
CA LYS A 27 -5.60 1.64 -0.83
C LYS A 27 -4.61 2.51 -1.57
N VAL A 28 -4.14 2.03 -2.72
CA VAL A 28 -3.37 2.82 -3.70
C VAL A 28 -4.12 2.78 -5.02
N THR A 29 -4.33 3.93 -5.65
CA THR A 29 -5.12 4.02 -6.89
C THR A 29 -4.57 5.09 -7.81
N ASP A 30 -4.51 4.82 -9.12
CA ASP A 30 -4.18 5.83 -10.16
C ASP A 30 -5.42 6.37 -10.89
N ASN A 31 -6.61 6.06 -10.34
CA ASN A 31 -7.97 6.26 -10.86
C ASN A 31 -8.42 5.28 -11.95
N ASN A 32 -7.51 4.51 -12.56
CA ASN A 32 -7.86 3.46 -13.52
C ASN A 32 -7.77 2.07 -12.86
N ASN A 33 -6.72 1.87 -12.07
CA ASN A 33 -6.41 0.66 -11.34
C ASN A 33 -6.32 0.98 -9.85
N SER A 34 -6.69 0.01 -9.02
CA SER A 34 -6.52 0.14 -7.58
C SER A 34 -6.10 -1.16 -6.94
N ILE A 35 -5.22 -1.05 -5.96
CA ILE A 35 -4.82 -2.14 -5.08
C ILE A 35 -5.29 -1.78 -3.67
N MET A 36 -5.97 -2.70 -3.00
CA MET A 36 -6.49 -2.51 -1.65
C MET A 36 -6.13 -3.70 -0.77
N TYR A 37 -5.69 -3.41 0.45
CA TYR A 37 -5.44 -4.39 1.49
C TYR A 37 -6.29 -4.07 2.71
N LYS A 38 -6.85 -5.13 3.31
CA LYS A 38 -7.53 -5.10 4.60
C LYS A 38 -6.66 -5.87 5.59
N LEU A 39 -6.19 -5.19 6.62
CA LEU A 39 -5.19 -5.70 7.56
C LEU A 39 -5.73 -5.58 8.99
N ASP A 40 -5.42 -6.56 9.84
CA ASP A 40 -5.60 -6.41 11.28
C ASP A 40 -4.59 -5.40 11.82
N LYS A 41 -5.02 -4.51 12.72
CA LYS A 41 -4.17 -3.48 13.28
C LYS A 41 -2.99 -4.07 14.07
N ASN A 42 -3.23 -5.03 14.95
CA ASN A 42 -2.27 -5.42 15.98
C ASN A 42 -0.96 -5.95 15.39
N ASP A 43 -1.05 -6.71 14.31
CA ASP A 43 0.12 -7.35 13.68
C ASP A 43 0.81 -6.48 12.61
N ASN A 44 0.15 -5.40 12.17
CA ASN A 44 0.58 -4.66 10.98
C ASN A 44 0.95 -3.19 11.23
N MET A 45 0.77 -2.66 12.44
CA MET A 45 1.07 -1.25 12.76
C MET A 45 2.47 -0.81 12.31
N LYS A 46 3.52 -1.58 12.65
CA LYS A 46 4.91 -1.23 12.30
C LYS A 46 5.13 -1.16 10.78
N LYS A 47 4.62 -2.15 10.04
CA LYS A 47 4.73 -2.19 8.56
C LYS A 47 3.98 -1.03 7.93
N ILE A 48 2.85 -0.63 8.52
CA ILE A 48 2.05 0.50 8.05
C ILE A 48 2.75 1.84 8.31
N GLU A 49 3.40 2.01 9.46
CA GLU A 49 4.19 3.20 9.76
C GLU A 49 5.39 3.34 8.82
N GLU A 50 6.09 2.25 8.55
CA GLU A 50 7.17 2.19 7.56
C GLU A 50 6.65 2.54 6.16
N LEU A 51 5.54 1.91 5.72
CA LEU A 51 4.93 2.20 4.42
C LEU A 51 4.46 3.66 4.30
N ASN A 52 3.87 4.22 5.36
CA ASN A 52 3.42 5.60 5.38
C ASN A 52 4.58 6.59 5.28
N SER A 53 5.69 6.32 5.98
CA SER A 53 6.91 7.11 5.90
C SER A 53 7.48 7.09 4.49
N LEU A 54 7.52 5.91 3.87
CA LEU A 54 7.92 5.73 2.48
C LEU A 54 7.01 6.56 1.56
N PHE A 55 5.70 6.41 1.64
CA PHE A 55 4.78 7.18 0.78
C PHE A 55 4.88 8.69 1.00
N LEU A 56 5.20 9.16 2.20
CA LEU A 56 5.50 10.58 2.46
C LEU A 56 6.73 11.02 1.67
N MET A 57 7.86 10.31 1.84
CA MET A 57 9.10 10.60 1.12
C MET A 57 8.89 10.56 -0.39
N TRP A 58 8.14 9.56 -0.87
CA TRP A 58 7.79 9.45 -2.28
C TRP A 58 6.97 10.64 -2.76
N GLY A 59 5.96 11.04 -1.99
CA GLY A 59 5.04 12.12 -2.32
C GLY A 59 5.72 13.49 -2.39
N THR A 60 6.73 13.71 -1.54
CA THR A 60 7.45 14.98 -1.43
C THR A 60 8.76 15.04 -2.23
N SER A 61 9.25 13.91 -2.78
CA SER A 61 10.47 13.91 -3.58
C SER A 61 10.26 14.64 -4.93
N GLU A 62 11.10 15.65 -5.18
CA GLU A 62 11.12 16.43 -6.43
C GLU A 62 11.78 15.66 -7.57
N ASN A 63 12.66 14.71 -7.25
CA ASN A 63 13.40 13.93 -8.23
C ASN A 63 12.67 12.59 -8.52
N PRO A 64 12.00 12.44 -9.67
CA PRO A 64 11.28 11.21 -10.01
C PRO A 64 12.20 10.00 -10.24
N ASN A 65 13.51 10.22 -10.42
CA ASN A 65 14.50 9.17 -10.69
C ASN A 65 15.33 8.81 -9.44
N GLU A 66 15.04 9.41 -8.29
CA GLU A 66 15.72 9.08 -7.05
C GLU A 66 15.38 7.64 -6.62
N PRO A 67 16.39 6.78 -6.39
CA PRO A 67 16.16 5.40 -6.02
C PRO A 67 15.43 5.34 -4.70
N PHE A 68 14.29 4.67 -4.70
CA PHE A 68 13.45 4.59 -3.53
C PHE A 68 14.05 3.61 -2.51
N PRO A 69 14.16 3.97 -1.23
CA PRO A 69 14.75 3.11 -0.21
C PRO A 69 13.78 2.01 0.24
N LEU A 70 13.26 1.20 -0.69
CA LEU A 70 12.59 -0.05 -0.34
C LEU A 70 13.66 -1.05 0.08
N LYS A 71 13.77 -1.30 1.39
CA LYS A 71 14.40 -2.53 1.87
C LYS A 71 13.44 -3.70 1.58
N MET A 72 13.43 -4.17 0.33
CA MET A 72 12.82 -5.46 0.02
C MET A 72 13.68 -6.53 0.67
N ASN A 73 13.29 -6.97 1.87
CA ASN A 73 13.79 -8.23 2.40
C ASN A 73 13.44 -9.29 1.34
N LYS A 74 14.46 -9.94 0.77
CA LYS A 74 14.29 -11.08 -0.15
C LYS A 74 13.67 -12.23 0.63
N ILE A 75 12.36 -12.17 0.89
CA ILE A 75 11.60 -13.33 1.30
C ILE A 75 11.48 -14.16 0.02
N THR A 76 12.34 -15.16 -0.06
CA THR A 76 12.28 -16.21 -1.07
C THR A 76 11.15 -17.15 -0.63
N ASP A 77 9.90 -16.72 -0.77
CA ASP A 77 8.75 -17.61 -0.55
C ASP A 77 8.56 -18.44 -1.83
N LYS A 78 9.08 -19.67 -1.78
CA LYS A 78 8.74 -20.72 -2.74
C LYS A 78 7.29 -21.14 -2.51
N GLY A 79 6.41 -20.81 -3.45
CA GLY A 79 5.02 -21.28 -3.53
C GLY A 79 4.04 -20.28 -2.91
N THR A 80 3.06 -19.70 -3.61
CA THR A 80 2.19 -20.25 -4.66
C THR A 80 1.77 -19.12 -5.60
N ILE A 81 2.25 -19.16 -6.84
CA ILE A 81 1.63 -18.48 -7.99
C ILE A 81 0.58 -19.45 -8.52
N ASP A 82 -0.68 -19.32 -8.11
CA ASP A 82 -1.80 -19.84 -8.90
C ASP A 82 -3.12 -19.18 -8.48
N GLN A 83 -3.36 -17.96 -8.99
CA GLN A 83 -4.72 -17.54 -9.34
C GLN A 83 -4.69 -16.99 -10.76
N LYS A 84 -4.58 -17.93 -11.69
CA LYS A 84 -4.90 -17.77 -13.10
C LYS A 84 -6.37 -17.37 -13.23
N MET A 85 -6.65 -16.07 -13.40
CA MET A 85 -7.97 -15.60 -13.82
C MET A 85 -8.26 -16.18 -15.22
N LYS A 86 -9.10 -17.22 -15.29
CA LYS A 86 -9.76 -17.63 -16.54
C LYS A 86 -10.89 -16.64 -16.82
N LYS A 87 -10.74 -15.84 -17.86
CA LYS A 87 -11.88 -15.23 -18.57
C LYS A 87 -12.19 -16.13 -19.77
N THR A 88 -13.34 -16.81 -19.70
CA THR A 88 -13.92 -17.55 -20.84
C THR A 88 -14.60 -16.53 -21.77
N LYS A 89 -14.40 -16.70 -23.08
CA LYS A 89 -15.21 -16.08 -24.13
C LYS A 89 -16.47 -16.91 -24.34
#